data_AF-Q4RJ18-F1
#
_entry.id   AF-Q4RJ18-F1
#
_cell.length_a   1.000
_cell.length_b   1.000
_cell.length_c   1.000
_cell.angle_alpha   90.00
_cell.angle_beta   90.00
_cell.angle_gamma   90.00
#
_symmetry.space_group_name_H-M   'P 1'
#
loop_
_entity.id
_entity.type
_entity.pdbx_description
1 polymer ?
#
loop_
_entity_poly.entity_id
_entity_poly.type
_entity_poly.pdbx_seq_one_letter_code
_entity_poly.pdbx_strand_id
1 'polypeptide(L)'
;SNDRDLCSGRPVSGVTTLRNGTMVVFRGQRSGSTGYLRVFSEFLTWQGCLSGHYFWVLDRNKVPGEAQGITQVWGVPSPIDTVFTRCNCQGKTYLFKGNQYWRFDNGVVDPGYPKAIQVGFDGLRGHITAALSVPQHRQRRESVYFFKRGGVVQKYSYRFTPSPTCGTQPKINIYANRNRLARQAAGISMSSVQVVYLKSCDVRSLSPNLGPAINIRASWRGFPTAVTAAVSVPNKQEPDGYKYYAFSRGES
;
A
#
# COMPACT_ATOMS: atom_id res chain seq x y z
N SER A 1 18.12 -15.66 9.89
CA SER A 1 18.05 -16.29 8.54
C SER A 1 17.53 -15.30 7.52
N ASN A 2 18.18 -15.31 6.36
CA ASN A 2 17.88 -14.55 5.15
C ASN A 2 16.93 -15.34 4.24
N ASP A 3 15.67 -15.51 4.63
CA ASP A 3 14.69 -16.21 3.79
C ASP A 3 14.38 -15.39 2.53
N ARG A 4 14.94 -15.83 1.39
CA ARG A 4 14.79 -15.24 0.06
C ARG A 4 13.71 -15.93 -0.79
N ASP A 5 13.08 -16.98 -0.29
CA ASP A 5 12.08 -17.75 -1.04
C ASP A 5 10.67 -17.18 -0.82
N LEU A 6 10.13 -16.45 -1.80
CA LEU A 6 8.79 -15.87 -1.71
C LEU A 6 7.69 -16.94 -1.52
N CYS A 7 7.92 -18.17 -1.98
CA CYS A 7 6.95 -19.27 -1.98
C CYS A 7 6.99 -20.13 -0.71
N SER A 8 7.77 -19.75 0.31
CA SER A 8 7.95 -20.50 1.56
C SER A 8 6.70 -20.66 2.45
N GLY A 9 5.52 -20.24 1.99
CA GLY A 9 4.26 -20.25 2.75
C GLY A 9 4.21 -19.22 3.89
N ARG A 10 5.25 -18.40 4.05
CA ARG A 10 5.33 -17.41 5.13
C ARG A 10 4.56 -16.14 4.82
N PRO A 11 3.95 -15.51 5.85
CA PRO A 11 3.26 -14.25 5.68
C PRO A 11 4.23 -13.15 5.23
N VAL A 12 3.70 -12.22 4.44
CA VAL A 12 4.39 -11.02 3.97
C VAL A 12 4.01 -9.83 4.86
N SER A 13 4.91 -8.84 5.00
CA SER A 13 4.63 -7.61 5.76
C SER A 13 3.77 -6.63 4.97
N GLY A 14 3.80 -6.73 3.65
CA GLY A 14 3.02 -5.85 2.80
C GLY A 14 3.20 -6.16 1.34
N VAL A 15 2.22 -5.72 0.57
CA VAL A 15 2.21 -5.83 -0.88
C VAL A 15 1.59 -4.56 -1.43
N THR A 16 2.17 -4.02 -2.48
CA THR A 16 1.65 -2.80 -3.11
C THR A 16 1.76 -2.87 -4.62
N THR A 17 0.92 -2.10 -5.30
CA THR A 17 1.03 -1.87 -6.74
C THR A 17 1.51 -0.45 -6.96
N LEU A 18 2.68 -0.29 -7.60
CA LEU A 18 3.21 1.00 -7.99
C LEU A 18 2.36 1.63 -9.11
N ARG A 19 2.54 2.93 -9.33
CA ARG A 19 1.78 3.70 -10.34
C ARG A 19 1.86 3.10 -11.76
N ASN A 20 2.98 2.48 -12.10
CA ASN A 20 3.21 1.82 -13.39
C ASN A 20 2.58 0.41 -13.50
N GLY A 21 1.86 -0.06 -12.46
CA GLY A 21 1.25 -1.38 -12.41
C GLY A 21 2.16 -2.50 -11.90
N THR A 22 3.43 -2.19 -11.59
CA THR A 22 4.37 -3.15 -10.99
C THR A 22 3.91 -3.52 -9.60
N MET A 23 3.81 -4.83 -9.33
CA MET A 23 3.52 -5.34 -7.99
C MET A 23 4.82 -5.60 -7.25
N VAL A 24 4.88 -5.15 -6.00
CA VAL A 24 6.05 -5.32 -5.12
C VAL A 24 5.59 -5.96 -3.82
N VAL A 25 6.26 -7.03 -3.43
CA VAL A 25 5.95 -7.80 -2.22
C VAL A 25 7.10 -7.64 -1.25
N PHE A 26 6.80 -7.28 0.00
CA PHE A 26 7.77 -7.06 1.06
C PHE A 26 7.61 -8.11 2.15
N ARG A 27 8.73 -8.70 2.56
CA ARG A 27 8.76 -9.61 3.71
C ARG A 27 9.70 -9.09 4.77
N GLY A 28 9.11 -8.71 5.89
CA GLY A 28 9.74 -8.52 7.18
C GLY A 28 9.19 -9.54 8.17
N GLN A 29 10.04 -10.19 8.96
CA GLN A 29 9.51 -11.12 9.95
C GLN A 29 9.00 -10.36 11.18
N ARG A 30 7.89 -10.87 11.72
CA ARG A 30 7.41 -10.63 13.08
C ARG A 30 7.79 -11.83 13.94
N SER A 31 8.49 -11.60 15.04
CA SER A 31 8.66 -12.61 16.08
C SER A 31 7.32 -12.80 16.78
N GLY A 32 6.87 -14.04 16.88
CA GLY A 32 5.58 -14.41 17.43
C GLY A 32 5.66 -15.80 18.04
N SER A 33 6.25 -15.87 19.23
CA SER A 33 6.01 -16.93 20.20
C SER A 33 6.36 -16.41 21.60
N THR A 34 5.36 -15.84 22.30
CA THR A 34 5.35 -15.95 23.75
C THR A 34 4.81 -17.34 24.05
N GLY A 35 5.71 -18.30 24.18
CA GLY A 35 5.42 -19.68 24.59
C GLY A 35 6.41 -20.04 25.68
N TYR A 36 5.89 -20.48 26.82
CA TYR A 36 6.59 -20.78 28.08
C TYR A 36 8.03 -21.31 27.92
N LEU A 37 8.95 -20.74 28.70
CA LEU A 37 10.19 -21.40 29.10
C LEU A 37 9.79 -22.68 29.87
N ARG A 38 9.96 -23.85 29.26
CA ARG A 38 10.24 -25.07 30.03
C ARG A 38 11.73 -25.33 29.91
N VAL A 39 12.40 -25.25 31.06
CA VAL A 39 13.78 -25.66 31.23
C VAL A 39 13.85 -27.17 31.00
N PHE A 40 14.56 -27.59 29.96
CA PHE A 40 15.20 -28.90 29.93
C PHE A 40 16.69 -28.67 29.65
N SER A 41 17.50 -29.40 30.40
CA SER A 41 18.95 -29.32 30.47
C SER A 41 19.63 -29.46 29.12
N GLU A 42 20.73 -28.71 28.98
CA GLU A 42 21.90 -29.05 28.16
C GLU A 42 21.66 -29.37 26.68
N PHE A 43 21.25 -28.38 25.88
CA PHE A 43 21.75 -28.17 24.51
C PHE A 43 21.49 -26.70 24.15
N LEU A 44 22.54 -25.86 24.16
CA LEU A 44 22.46 -24.51 23.59
C LEU A 44 22.40 -24.61 22.06
N THR A 45 21.21 -24.90 21.52
CA THR A 45 20.93 -24.66 20.10
C THR A 45 20.42 -23.23 19.95
N TRP A 46 21.31 -22.34 19.48
CA TRP A 46 20.91 -21.06 18.91
C TRP A 46 20.12 -21.33 17.61
N GLN A 47 18.79 -21.41 17.68
CA GLN A 47 17.92 -21.22 16.51
C GLN A 47 17.31 -19.82 16.56
N GLY A 48 18.14 -18.83 16.23
CA GLY A 48 17.69 -17.46 15.97
C GLY A 48 16.74 -17.44 14.76
N CYS A 49 15.50 -17.04 15.01
CA CYS A 49 14.42 -16.86 14.05
C CYS A 49 14.78 -15.97 12.83
N LEU A 50 14.00 -16.11 11.78
CA LEU A 50 14.36 -15.85 10.40
C LEU A 50 13.96 -14.42 9.99
N SER A 51 14.89 -13.47 10.10
CA SER A 51 14.65 -12.06 9.75
C SER A 51 14.39 -11.82 8.25
N GLY A 52 13.16 -11.46 7.90
CA GLY A 52 12.82 -10.95 6.56
C GLY A 52 13.41 -9.55 6.36
N HIS A 53 14.24 -9.39 5.32
CA HIS A 53 14.84 -8.10 4.95
C HIS A 53 14.69 -7.76 3.48
N TYR A 54 13.81 -8.50 2.79
CA TYR A 54 13.80 -8.54 1.34
C TYR A 54 12.43 -8.16 0.78
N PHE A 55 12.47 -7.68 -0.45
CA PHE A 55 11.31 -7.50 -1.29
C PHE A 55 11.56 -8.09 -2.67
N TRP A 56 10.47 -8.41 -3.36
CA TRP A 56 10.47 -8.96 -4.70
C TRP A 56 9.61 -8.08 -5.60
N VAL A 57 10.11 -7.82 -6.79
CA VAL A 57 9.34 -7.19 -7.86
C VAL A 57 8.73 -8.31 -8.70
N LEU A 58 7.41 -8.30 -8.84
CA LEU A 58 6.72 -9.26 -9.70
C LEU A 58 6.66 -8.73 -11.13
N ASP A 59 6.92 -9.63 -12.07
CA ASP A 59 6.78 -9.34 -13.49
C ASP A 59 5.29 -9.28 -13.93
N ARG A 60 5.07 -9.16 -15.25
CA ARG A 60 3.72 -9.13 -15.84
C ARG A 60 2.92 -10.41 -15.56
N ASN A 61 3.61 -11.54 -15.43
CA ASN A 61 3.05 -12.88 -15.19
C ASN A 61 2.97 -13.22 -13.69
N LYS A 62 3.26 -12.25 -12.80
CA LYS A 62 3.27 -12.42 -11.33
C LYS A 62 4.37 -13.35 -10.83
N VAL A 63 5.42 -13.55 -11.63
CA VAL A 63 6.60 -14.31 -11.22
C VAL A 63 7.53 -13.37 -10.45
N PRO A 64 8.01 -13.75 -9.25
CA PRO A 64 8.96 -12.95 -8.51
C PRO A 64 10.33 -12.93 -9.17
N GLY A 65 10.90 -11.73 -9.32
CA GLY A 65 12.32 -11.55 -9.64
C GLY A 65 13.23 -11.79 -8.44
N GLU A 66 14.50 -11.40 -8.56
CA GLU A 66 15.49 -11.57 -7.49
C GLU A 66 15.11 -10.85 -6.18
N ALA A 67 15.45 -11.47 -5.05
CA ALA A 67 15.22 -10.90 -3.73
C ALA A 67 16.14 -9.70 -3.49
N GLN A 68 15.56 -8.52 -3.29
CA GLN A 68 16.29 -7.27 -3.09
C GLN A 68 16.22 -6.80 -1.64
N GLY A 69 17.32 -6.30 -1.10
CA GLY A 69 17.38 -5.84 0.29
C GLY A 69 16.64 -4.52 0.51
N ILE A 70 15.71 -4.48 1.47
CA ILE A 70 14.89 -3.29 1.74
C ILE A 70 15.75 -2.12 2.18
N THR A 71 16.66 -2.33 3.14
CA THR A 71 17.54 -1.26 3.64
C THR A 71 18.44 -0.71 2.54
N GLN A 72 18.98 -1.60 1.69
CA GLN A 72 19.91 -1.23 0.62
C GLN A 72 19.24 -0.43 -0.49
N VAL A 73 18.02 -0.81 -0.89
CA VAL A 73 17.33 -0.14 -2.02
C VAL A 73 16.51 1.05 -1.57
N TRP A 74 15.78 0.93 -0.45
CA TRP A 74 14.83 1.96 0.00
C TRP A 74 15.39 2.87 1.07
N GLY A 75 16.55 2.55 1.68
CA GLY A 75 17.10 3.33 2.79
C GLY A 75 16.25 3.29 4.07
N VAL A 76 15.32 2.33 4.18
CA VAL A 76 14.41 2.18 5.32
C VAL A 76 14.89 1.07 6.25
N PRO A 77 14.85 1.25 7.59
CA PRO A 77 15.13 0.18 8.52
C PRO A 77 14.20 -1.02 8.33
N SER A 78 14.80 -2.20 8.19
CA SER A 78 14.10 -3.46 7.99
C SER A 78 14.16 -4.34 9.25
N PRO A 79 13.17 -5.21 9.55
CA PRO A 79 11.93 -5.47 8.80
C PRO A 79 10.92 -4.32 8.87
N ILE A 80 10.21 -4.04 7.78
CA ILE A 80 9.09 -3.08 7.78
C ILE A 80 7.81 -3.72 8.33
N ASP A 81 6.92 -2.88 8.86
CA ASP A 81 5.64 -3.33 9.41
C ASP A 81 4.56 -3.38 8.33
N THR A 82 4.52 -2.39 7.44
CA THR A 82 3.60 -2.39 6.29
C THR A 82 4.03 -1.42 5.19
N VAL A 83 3.44 -1.56 4.01
CA VAL A 83 3.63 -0.67 2.86
C VAL A 83 2.29 -0.47 2.13
N PHE A 84 2.07 0.72 1.57
CA PHE A 84 1.03 0.93 0.57
C PHE A 84 1.41 2.03 -0.42
N THR A 85 0.82 2.00 -1.61
CA THR A 85 0.92 3.07 -2.60
C THR A 85 -0.45 3.72 -2.74
N ARG A 86 -0.49 5.06 -2.74
CA ARG A 86 -1.75 5.81 -2.88
C ARG A 86 -2.38 5.54 -4.24
N CYS A 87 -3.68 5.24 -4.23
CA CYS A 87 -4.50 5.06 -5.43
C CYS A 87 -4.93 6.42 -5.99
N ASN A 88 -3.95 7.26 -6.35
CA ASN A 88 -4.16 8.57 -6.94
C ASN A 88 -3.11 8.87 -8.02
N CYS A 89 -3.22 10.00 -8.70
CA CYS A 89 -2.31 10.34 -9.79
C CYS A 89 -0.86 10.58 -9.35
N GLN A 90 -0.62 10.89 -8.07
CA GLN A 90 0.74 11.06 -7.56
C GLN A 90 1.42 9.70 -7.34
N GLY A 91 0.66 8.68 -6.92
CA GLY A 91 1.19 7.33 -6.74
C GLY A 91 2.32 7.24 -5.71
N LYS A 92 2.30 8.11 -4.69
CA LYS A 92 3.30 8.12 -3.63
C LYS A 92 3.23 6.80 -2.84
N THR A 93 4.38 6.22 -2.53
CA THR A 93 4.51 4.95 -1.78
C THR A 93 4.93 5.23 -0.35
N TYR A 94 4.31 4.55 0.61
CA TYR A 94 4.49 4.79 2.04
C TYR A 94 4.97 3.51 2.72
N LEU A 95 6.14 3.55 3.35
CA LEU A 95 6.69 2.42 4.13
C LEU A 95 6.60 2.78 5.62
N PHE A 96 6.18 1.82 6.45
CA PHE A 96 5.97 2.01 7.88
C PHE A 96 6.93 1.13 8.68
N LYS A 97 7.54 1.73 9.72
CA LYS A 97 8.35 1.03 10.71
C LYS A 97 8.17 1.66 12.08
N GLY A 98 7.72 0.88 13.05
CA GLY A 98 7.47 1.33 14.41
C GLY A 98 6.46 2.47 14.44
N ASN A 99 6.88 3.62 14.98
CA ASN A 99 6.07 4.84 15.07
C ASN A 99 6.36 5.83 13.92
N GLN A 100 7.17 5.44 12.93
CA GLN A 100 7.61 6.27 11.82
C GLN A 100 7.12 5.74 10.48
N TYR A 101 7.05 6.64 9.49
CA TYR A 101 6.82 6.28 8.11
C TYR A 101 7.68 7.12 7.17
N TRP A 102 7.96 6.56 6.00
CA TRP A 102 8.67 7.17 4.88
C TRP A 102 7.69 7.32 3.73
N ARG A 103 7.83 8.39 2.95
CA ARG A 103 7.05 8.63 1.74
C ARG A 103 8.00 8.73 0.55
N PHE A 104 7.69 8.02 -0.51
CA PHE A 104 8.48 7.92 -1.72
C PHE A 104 7.72 8.43 -2.93
N ASP A 105 8.46 9.06 -3.84
CA ASP A 105 8.05 9.42 -5.19
C ASP A 105 8.93 8.72 -6.19
N ASN A 106 8.36 7.84 -7.01
CA ASN A 106 9.10 7.10 -8.04
C ASN A 106 10.39 6.44 -7.51
N GLY A 107 10.38 5.95 -6.27
CA GLY A 107 11.53 5.29 -5.62
C GLY A 107 12.47 6.22 -4.84
N VAL A 108 12.28 7.53 -4.90
CA VAL A 108 13.07 8.51 -4.14
C VAL A 108 12.32 8.95 -2.89
N VAL A 109 12.98 8.97 -1.73
CA VAL A 109 12.38 9.44 -0.49
C VAL A 109 12.13 10.96 -0.57
N ASP A 110 10.92 11.40 -0.20
CA ASP A 110 10.59 12.82 -0.15
C ASP A 110 11.39 13.52 0.99
N PRO A 111 11.83 14.78 0.82
CA PRO A 111 12.49 15.53 1.88
C PRO A 111 11.66 15.65 3.16
N GLY A 112 12.33 15.60 4.30
CA GLY A 112 11.70 15.70 5.63
C GLY A 112 11.04 14.41 6.12
N TYR A 113 11.41 13.27 5.53
CA TYR A 113 11.07 11.92 6.01
C TYR A 113 12.31 11.24 6.64
N PRO A 114 12.12 10.36 7.64
CA PRO A 114 10.85 9.86 8.18
C PRO A 114 10.05 10.88 8.99
N LYS A 115 8.73 10.67 9.07
CA LYS A 115 7.84 11.42 9.96
C LYS A 115 7.15 10.49 10.95
N ALA A 116 6.73 11.04 12.08
CA ALA A 116 5.90 10.31 13.03
C ALA A 116 4.52 10.01 12.42
N ILE A 117 4.05 8.76 12.55
CA ILE A 117 2.74 8.31 12.05
C ILE A 117 1.62 9.17 12.64
N GLN A 118 1.71 9.49 13.93
CA GLN A 118 0.72 10.31 14.63
C GLN A 118 0.56 11.70 14.01
N VAL A 119 1.66 12.28 13.50
CA VAL A 119 1.62 13.59 12.84
C VAL A 119 1.10 13.47 11.41
N GLY A 120 1.51 12.43 10.69
CA GLY A 120 1.15 12.22 9.29
C GLY A 120 -0.29 11.76 9.04
N PHE A 121 -0.90 11.10 10.02
CA PHE A 121 -2.20 10.43 9.90
C PHE A 121 -3.14 10.76 11.06
N ASP A 122 -3.16 12.03 11.46
CA ASP A 122 -4.17 12.59 12.37
C ASP A 122 -4.35 11.79 13.68
N GLY A 123 -3.25 11.57 14.39
CA GLY A 123 -3.23 10.88 15.67
C GLY A 123 -3.22 9.35 15.59
N LEU A 124 -3.02 8.76 14.41
CA LEU A 124 -2.96 7.30 14.25
C LEU A 124 -1.86 6.69 15.14
N ARG A 125 -2.26 5.74 15.99
CA ARG A 125 -1.41 5.08 17.00
C ARG A 125 -1.56 3.56 16.94
N GLY A 126 -0.62 2.87 17.57
CA GLY A 126 -0.61 1.42 17.69
C GLY A 126 0.11 0.74 16.54
N HIS A 127 0.23 -0.58 16.62
CA HIS A 127 0.97 -1.38 15.66
C HIS A 127 0.14 -1.64 14.40
N ILE A 128 0.47 -0.97 13.31
CA ILE A 128 -0.13 -1.18 11.99
C ILE A 128 0.39 -2.50 11.43
N THR A 129 -0.49 -3.35 10.92
CA THR A 129 -0.15 -4.64 10.32
C THR A 129 -0.41 -4.68 8.83
N ALA A 130 -1.37 -3.90 8.33
CA ALA A 130 -1.63 -3.74 6.92
C ALA A 130 -2.24 -2.37 6.64
N ALA A 131 -2.10 -1.89 5.42
CA ALA A 131 -2.75 -0.66 4.96
C ALA A 131 -3.37 -0.89 3.58
N LEU A 132 -4.67 -0.63 3.45
CA LEU A 132 -5.40 -0.75 2.18
C LEU A 132 -5.76 0.64 1.66
N SER A 133 -5.12 1.05 0.56
CA SER A 133 -5.39 2.34 -0.10
C SER A 133 -6.60 2.24 -1.01
N VAL A 134 -7.53 3.19 -0.91
CA VAL A 134 -8.78 3.17 -1.68
C VAL A 134 -8.92 4.53 -2.38
N PRO A 135 -9.03 4.57 -3.72
CA PRO A 135 -9.10 5.81 -4.50
C PRO A 135 -10.35 6.62 -4.16
N GLN A 136 -10.35 7.90 -4.53
CA GLN A 136 -11.59 8.68 -4.55
C GLN A 136 -12.52 8.15 -5.65
N HIS A 137 -13.80 7.95 -5.32
CA HIS A 137 -14.80 7.49 -6.30
C HIS A 137 -16.18 8.07 -5.98
N ARG A 138 -16.79 8.77 -6.94
CA ARG A 138 -18.05 9.52 -6.75
C ARG A 138 -17.94 10.43 -5.52
N GLN A 139 -18.81 10.26 -4.53
CA GLN A 139 -18.80 11.02 -3.27
C GLN A 139 -17.83 10.45 -2.22
N ARG A 140 -17.24 9.28 -2.46
CA ARG A 140 -16.33 8.63 -1.51
C ARG A 140 -14.94 9.26 -1.61
N ARG A 141 -14.50 9.92 -0.54
CA ARG A 141 -13.14 10.47 -0.40
C ARG A 141 -12.08 9.38 -0.52
N GLU A 142 -10.94 9.73 -1.11
CA GLU A 142 -9.74 8.88 -1.07
C GLU A 142 -9.42 8.56 0.40
N SER A 143 -9.16 7.28 0.69
CA SER A 143 -8.96 6.82 2.07
C SER A 143 -7.93 5.70 2.14
N VAL A 144 -7.36 5.49 3.32
CA VAL A 144 -6.55 4.31 3.65
C VAL A 144 -7.15 3.65 4.88
N TYR A 145 -7.34 2.34 4.81
CA TYR A 145 -7.74 1.53 5.97
C TYR A 145 -6.49 0.94 6.60
N PHE A 146 -6.20 1.37 7.83
CA PHE A 146 -5.10 0.87 8.64
C PHE A 146 -5.59 -0.27 9.52
N PHE A 147 -5.14 -1.48 9.22
CA PHE A 147 -5.35 -2.66 10.06
C PHE A 147 -4.30 -2.68 11.16
N LYS A 148 -4.73 -2.97 12.37
CA LYS A 148 -3.90 -2.91 13.57
C LYS A 148 -3.89 -4.26 14.26
N ARG A 149 -2.79 -4.53 14.97
CA ARG A 149 -2.72 -5.67 15.88
C ARG A 149 -3.91 -5.64 16.85
N GLY A 150 -4.55 -6.79 17.05
CA GLY A 150 -5.74 -6.93 17.88
C GLY A 150 -7.06 -6.88 17.11
N GLY A 151 -7.02 -6.89 15.78
CA GLY A 151 -8.24 -6.96 14.95
C GLY A 151 -9.04 -5.67 14.92
N VAL A 152 -8.33 -4.55 14.93
CA VAL A 152 -8.90 -3.20 14.85
C VAL A 152 -8.55 -2.59 13.50
N VAL A 153 -9.50 -1.89 12.89
CA VAL A 153 -9.28 -1.11 11.67
C VAL A 153 -9.63 0.36 11.90
N GLN A 154 -8.84 1.26 11.35
CA GLN A 154 -9.15 2.70 11.31
C GLN A 154 -9.05 3.22 9.88
N LYS A 155 -10.06 3.99 9.48
CA LYS A 155 -10.09 4.64 8.16
C LYS A 155 -9.55 6.05 8.29
N TYR A 156 -8.47 6.35 7.57
CA TYR A 156 -8.01 7.71 7.36
C TYR A 156 -8.53 8.22 6.02
N SER A 157 -9.21 9.36 6.01
CA SER A 157 -9.70 10.00 4.78
C SER A 157 -8.86 11.23 4.44
N TYR A 158 -8.35 11.28 3.22
CA TYR A 158 -7.63 12.46 2.72
C TYR A 158 -8.61 13.60 2.44
N ARG A 159 -8.07 14.83 2.33
CA ARG A 159 -8.86 15.98 1.86
C ARG A 159 -9.54 15.62 0.54
N PHE A 160 -10.79 16.04 0.39
CA PHE A 160 -11.43 15.98 -0.91
C PHE A 160 -10.72 16.96 -1.83
N THR A 161 -9.90 16.45 -2.74
CA THR A 161 -9.37 17.24 -3.84
C THR A 161 -10.19 16.90 -5.08
N PRO A 162 -10.70 17.89 -5.85
CA PRO A 162 -11.14 17.63 -7.21
C PRO A 162 -9.97 16.91 -7.89
N SER A 163 -10.17 15.65 -8.25
CA SER A 163 -9.06 14.80 -8.70
C SER A 163 -8.37 15.54 -9.85
N PRO A 164 -7.05 15.78 -9.79
CA PRO A 164 -6.32 16.07 -11.01
C PRO A 164 -6.72 14.94 -11.96
N THR A 165 -7.29 15.27 -13.12
CA THR A 165 -7.37 14.28 -14.20
C THR A 165 -5.96 13.79 -14.36
N CYS A 166 -5.71 12.49 -14.15
CA CYS A 166 -4.39 11.93 -14.43
C CYS A 166 -4.16 12.25 -15.91
N GLY A 167 -3.36 13.29 -16.19
CA GLY A 167 -3.04 13.68 -17.55
C GLY A 167 -2.57 12.43 -18.29
N THR A 168 -3.02 12.27 -19.52
CA THR A 168 -2.55 11.23 -20.43
C THR A 168 -1.07 11.00 -20.20
N GLN A 169 -0.74 9.76 -19.84
CA GLN A 169 0.58 9.16 -19.61
C GLN A 169 1.78 10.14 -19.67
N PRO A 170 2.64 10.23 -18.64
CA PRO A 170 3.93 10.87 -18.84
C PRO A 170 4.63 10.18 -20.02
N LYS A 171 4.83 10.92 -21.11
CA LYS A 171 5.73 10.54 -22.19
C LYS A 171 7.11 10.41 -21.55
N ILE A 172 7.54 9.18 -21.28
CA ILE A 172 8.94 8.93 -21.01
C ILE A 172 9.66 9.16 -22.34
N ASN A 173 10.53 10.16 -22.40
CA ASN A 173 11.49 10.29 -23.50
C ASN A 173 12.51 9.16 -23.36
N ILE A 174 12.18 7.99 -23.90
CA ILE A 174 13.17 6.95 -24.16
C ILE A 174 13.88 7.38 -25.44
N TYR A 175 15.19 7.65 -25.37
CA TYR A 175 16.02 7.76 -26.56
C TYR A 175 16.07 6.39 -27.25
N ALA A 176 15.07 6.13 -28.09
CA ALA A 176 15.05 5.03 -29.03
C ALA A 176 15.05 5.65 -30.42
N ASN A 177 16.21 5.57 -31.07
CA ASN A 177 16.38 5.98 -32.45
C ASN A 177 15.63 4.98 -33.34
N ARG A 178 14.54 5.39 -34.01
CA ARG A 178 14.10 4.86 -35.32
C ARG A 178 12.79 5.47 -35.84
N ASN A 179 12.93 6.04 -37.03
CA ASN A 179 12.07 6.18 -38.21
C ASN A 179 10.55 6.39 -38.06
N ARG A 180 10.13 7.54 -38.59
CA ARG A 180 8.74 8.00 -38.80
C ARG A 180 8.00 7.15 -39.83
N LEU A 181 6.74 6.89 -39.56
CA LEU A 181 5.67 6.96 -40.56
C LEU A 181 4.47 7.70 -39.94
N ALA A 182 4.07 8.81 -40.57
CA ALA A 182 2.92 9.61 -40.18
C ALA A 182 1.66 9.09 -40.89
N ARG A 183 0.53 9.08 -40.19
CA ARG A 183 -0.79 9.14 -40.81
C ARG A 183 -1.60 10.25 -40.15
N GLN A 184 -2.07 11.17 -40.99
CA GLN A 184 -3.05 12.18 -40.63
C GLN A 184 -4.42 11.53 -40.44
N ALA A 185 -5.22 12.06 -39.53
CA ALA A 185 -6.67 12.04 -39.65
C ALA A 185 -7.24 13.31 -39.01
N ALA A 186 -8.13 13.94 -39.77
CA ALA A 186 -8.76 15.22 -39.50
C ALA A 186 -9.94 15.10 -38.52
N GLY A 187 -10.43 16.26 -38.10
CA GLY A 187 -11.20 16.51 -36.90
C GLY A 187 -12.64 16.01 -36.86
N ILE A 188 -13.25 16.20 -35.67
CA ILE A 188 -14.69 16.15 -35.48
C ILE A 188 -15.13 17.29 -34.56
N SER A 189 -16.25 17.86 -34.99
CA SER A 189 -17.03 18.99 -34.51
C SER A 189 -17.28 19.07 -33.00
N MET A 190 -17.20 20.30 -32.49
CA MET A 190 -17.48 20.70 -31.12
C MET A 190 -18.99 20.88 -30.96
N SER A 191 -19.66 20.09 -30.10
CA SER A 191 -21.08 20.29 -29.80
C SER A 191 -21.39 20.26 -28.30
N SER A 192 -22.08 21.32 -27.88
CA SER A 192 -22.79 21.59 -26.62
C SER A 192 -22.09 21.27 -25.29
N VAL A 193 -21.52 22.31 -24.68
CA VAL A 193 -21.26 22.34 -23.23
C VAL A 193 -22.59 22.48 -22.51
N GLN A 194 -23.03 21.43 -21.81
CA GLN A 194 -24.04 21.58 -20.76
C GLN A 194 -23.36 21.87 -19.43
N VAL A 195 -23.59 23.08 -18.91
CA VAL A 195 -23.21 23.45 -17.55
C VAL A 195 -24.25 22.87 -16.60
N VAL A 196 -23.92 21.76 -15.95
CA VAL A 196 -24.72 21.20 -14.86
C VAL A 196 -24.28 21.86 -13.55
N TYR A 197 -25.13 22.70 -12.97
CA TYR A 197 -24.95 23.21 -11.62
C TYR A 197 -25.09 22.03 -10.63
N LEU A 198 -23.99 21.61 -10.01
CA LEU A 198 -24.04 20.64 -8.93
C LEU A 198 -24.64 21.30 -7.68
N LYS A 199 -25.78 20.76 -7.23
CA LYS A 199 -26.36 20.99 -5.90
C LYS A 199 -25.26 20.96 -4.84
N SER A 200 -25.28 21.94 -3.94
CA SER A 200 -24.27 22.19 -2.91
C SER A 200 -23.77 20.90 -2.25
N CYS A 201 -22.51 20.53 -2.51
CA CYS A 201 -21.81 19.58 -1.67
C CYS A 201 -21.53 20.29 -0.34
N ASP A 202 -22.06 19.76 0.76
CA ASP A 202 -21.85 20.28 2.10
C ASP A 202 -20.33 20.43 2.38
N VAL A 203 -19.88 21.67 2.57
CA VAL A 203 -18.46 22.11 2.61
C VAL A 203 -17.75 21.66 3.92
N ARG A 204 -18.45 20.92 4.78
CA ARG A 204 -18.07 20.68 6.19
C ARG A 204 -16.99 19.62 6.46
N SER A 205 -16.43 18.90 5.48
CA SER A 205 -15.29 17.99 5.76
C SER A 205 -14.15 18.00 4.72
N LEU A 206 -13.63 19.19 4.42
CA LEU A 206 -12.44 19.34 3.57
C LEU A 206 -11.12 18.91 4.27
N SER A 207 -11.10 18.82 5.59
CA SER A 207 -9.89 18.42 6.34
C SER A 207 -9.66 16.90 6.30
N PRO A 208 -8.41 16.43 6.24
CA PRO A 208 -8.12 15.02 6.45
C PRO A 208 -8.55 14.64 7.85
N ASN A 209 -9.03 13.41 8.02
CA ASN A 209 -9.46 12.96 9.34
C ASN A 209 -9.19 11.46 9.52
N LEU A 210 -8.81 11.10 10.74
CA LEU A 210 -8.79 9.72 11.18
C LEU A 210 -10.15 9.35 11.79
N GLY A 211 -10.77 8.31 11.26
CA GLY A 211 -12.02 7.75 11.78
C GLY A 211 -11.84 6.95 13.07
N PRO A 212 -12.96 6.53 13.68
CA PRO A 212 -12.94 5.76 14.91
C PRO A 212 -12.27 4.39 14.71
N ALA A 213 -11.77 3.83 15.83
CA ALA A 213 -11.30 2.46 15.88
C ALA A 213 -12.48 1.49 15.83
N ILE A 214 -12.52 0.65 14.79
CA ILE A 214 -13.58 -0.32 14.56
C ILE A 214 -13.02 -1.72 14.85
N ASN A 215 -13.73 -2.49 15.68
CA ASN A 215 -13.42 -3.91 15.87
C ASN A 215 -13.92 -4.71 14.67
N ILE A 216 -13.01 -5.40 13.98
CA ILE A 216 -13.30 -6.14 12.74
C ILE A 216 -14.24 -7.32 13.04
N ARG A 217 -13.97 -8.08 14.11
CA ARG A 217 -14.79 -9.27 14.46
C ARG A 217 -16.25 -8.89 14.73
N ALA A 218 -16.46 -7.75 15.40
CA ALA A 218 -17.78 -7.27 15.74
C ALA A 218 -18.53 -6.65 14.55
N SER A 219 -17.81 -5.95 13.66
CA SER A 219 -18.44 -5.10 12.65
C SER A 219 -18.47 -5.72 11.27
N TRP A 220 -17.49 -6.56 10.93
CA TRP A 220 -17.24 -7.08 9.58
C TRP A 220 -17.30 -8.62 9.59
N ARG A 221 -18.52 -9.17 9.68
CA ARG A 221 -18.73 -10.63 9.72
C ARG A 221 -18.13 -11.30 8.48
N GLY A 222 -17.39 -12.38 8.70
CA GLY A 222 -16.72 -13.14 7.64
C GLY A 222 -15.40 -12.52 7.14
N PHE A 223 -15.04 -11.31 7.59
CA PHE A 223 -13.75 -10.71 7.25
C PHE A 223 -12.65 -11.17 8.23
N PRO A 224 -11.42 -11.45 7.75
CA PRO A 224 -10.33 -11.89 8.62
C PRO A 224 -9.97 -10.84 9.67
N THR A 225 -9.87 -11.28 10.92
CA THR A 225 -9.52 -10.42 12.05
C THR A 225 -8.02 -10.11 12.13
N ALA A 226 -7.17 -10.95 11.54
CA ALA A 226 -5.71 -10.84 11.62
C ALA A 226 -5.06 -10.54 10.25
N VAL A 227 -5.38 -9.38 9.68
CA VAL A 227 -4.82 -8.96 8.38
C VAL A 227 -3.32 -8.67 8.50
N THR A 228 -2.51 -9.40 7.72
CA THR A 228 -1.05 -9.29 7.66
C THR A 228 -0.56 -8.47 6.48
N ALA A 229 -1.36 -8.37 5.42
CA ALA A 229 -1.08 -7.49 4.28
C ALA A 229 -2.39 -7.17 3.55
N ALA A 230 -2.40 -6.06 2.83
CA ALA A 230 -3.53 -5.69 1.98
C ALA A 230 -3.01 -4.94 0.77
N VAL A 231 -3.66 -5.09 -0.40
CA VAL A 231 -3.25 -4.43 -1.64
C VAL A 231 -4.46 -4.05 -2.48
N SER A 232 -4.30 -2.93 -3.17
CA SER A 232 -5.21 -2.45 -4.20
C SER A 232 -4.54 -2.64 -5.55
N VAL A 233 -5.22 -3.38 -6.42
CA VAL A 233 -4.72 -3.76 -7.73
C VAL A 233 -5.55 -3.06 -8.80
N PRO A 234 -4.96 -2.26 -9.71
CA PRO A 234 -5.71 -1.64 -10.80
C PRO A 234 -6.49 -2.70 -11.60
N ASN A 235 -7.79 -2.47 -11.75
CA ASN A 235 -8.69 -3.34 -12.52
C ASN A 235 -9.76 -2.48 -13.21
N LYS A 236 -9.74 -2.43 -14.54
CA LYS A 236 -10.68 -1.63 -15.36
C LYS A 236 -12.12 -2.14 -15.29
N GLN A 237 -12.34 -3.35 -14.82
CA GLN A 237 -13.68 -3.94 -14.68
C GLN A 237 -14.39 -3.45 -13.42
N GLU A 238 -13.64 -2.93 -12.44
CA GLU A 238 -14.19 -2.46 -11.17
C GLU A 238 -14.65 -1.00 -11.30
N PRO A 239 -15.78 -0.61 -10.68
CA PRO A 239 -16.33 0.75 -10.82
C PRO A 239 -15.39 1.87 -10.39
N ASP A 240 -14.59 1.63 -9.35
CA ASP A 240 -13.59 2.57 -8.86
C ASP A 240 -12.18 2.32 -9.41
N GLY A 241 -12.05 1.37 -10.34
CA GLY A 241 -10.82 1.05 -11.04
C GLY A 241 -9.86 0.14 -10.28
N TYR A 242 -10.23 -0.40 -9.13
CA TYR A 242 -9.35 -1.26 -8.33
C TYR A 242 -10.06 -2.48 -7.76
N LYS A 243 -9.36 -3.62 -7.77
CA LYS A 243 -9.72 -4.84 -7.04
C LYS A 243 -8.88 -4.92 -5.77
N TYR A 244 -9.51 -5.26 -4.66
CA TYR A 244 -8.90 -5.24 -3.33
C TYR A 244 -8.66 -6.64 -2.80
N TYR A 245 -7.50 -6.85 -2.18
CA TYR A 245 -7.14 -8.11 -1.55
C TYR A 245 -6.62 -7.86 -0.14
N ALA A 246 -7.03 -8.70 0.80
CA ALA A 246 -6.53 -8.73 2.16
C ALA A 246 -6.03 -10.14 2.48
N PHE A 247 -4.86 -10.23 3.08
CA PHE A 247 -4.20 -11.47 3.43
C PHE A 247 -4.24 -11.62 4.94
N SER A 248 -4.61 -12.82 5.39
CA SER A 248 -4.61 -13.22 6.78
C SER A 248 -3.81 -14.50 6.92
N ARG A 249 -3.24 -14.71 8.10
CA ARG A 249 -2.77 -16.05 8.44
C ARG A 249 -4.01 -16.94 8.65
N GLY A 250 -4.05 -18.09 8.02
CA GLY A 250 -5.05 -19.11 8.35
C GLY A 250 -4.79 -19.59 9.78
N GLU A 251 -5.83 -19.65 10.61
CA GLU A 251 -5.77 -20.51 11.79
C GLU A 251 -5.84 -21.94 11.25
N SER A 252 -4.73 -22.68 11.40
CA SER A 252 -4.67 -24.12 11.13
C SER A 252 -5.22 -24.85 12.34
#